data_AF-A0A2W6CV39-F1
#
_entry.id   AF-A0A2W6CV39-F1
#
_cell.length_a   1.000
_cell.length_b   1.000
_cell.length_c   1.000
_cell.angle_alpha   90.00
_cell.angle_beta   90.00
_cell.angle_gamma   90.00
#
_symmetry.space_group_name_H-M   'P 1'
#
loop_
_entity.id
_entity.type
_entity.pdbx_description
1 polymer ?
#
loop_
_entity_poly.entity_id
_entity_poly.type
_entity_poly.pdbx_seq_one_letter_code
_entity_poly.pdbx_strand_id
1 'polypeptide(L)'
;MGVLAIAGIGVAMVALPLMMLTVAVGSAGQGSSCGADASLTGAALPPGGKVVGATQYGGPGDPSTATDHGAYVDHLTGHYAFAELSSAGLNYSALGGLAPHTLLQISYGGKSVIAEKLDVGRGGGPVGSPPTARAIDLWWQTAAALGVSGSGLVSLAPAPPGTPESAALVPGAPTSGGASASLVSDSVGGCVPASFAGADAIVALANSQVGTHDAPPGSNCTPYGPVCEEWCALFATWVWGHSGVGIPSNAYSGFPYTWAQAHGKVFPATATPSPGDLVFFGSGPGPGQSDHVGVITAVGVGGEITEVDGNYAHQVSRVGPYMPATATSHGQRAPIYGYAQPTP
;
A
#
# COMPACT_ATOMS: atom_id res chain seq x y z
N MET A 1 30.34 -77.28 -49.65
CA MET A 1 30.74 -77.71 -48.30
C MET A 1 31.30 -76.49 -47.56
N GLY A 2 30.88 -76.26 -46.31
CA GLY A 2 31.66 -75.45 -45.35
C GLY A 2 31.43 -73.93 -45.29
N VAL A 3 30.43 -73.53 -44.48
CA VAL A 3 30.48 -72.52 -43.39
C VAL A 3 31.49 -71.35 -43.48
N LEU A 4 31.03 -70.09 -43.36
CA LEU A 4 31.19 -69.20 -42.18
C LEU A 4 30.62 -67.78 -42.43
N ALA A 5 30.20 -67.16 -41.32
CA ALA A 5 29.40 -65.94 -41.13
C ALA A 5 29.99 -64.60 -41.62
N ILE A 6 29.16 -63.54 -41.68
CA ILE A 6 29.21 -62.34 -40.79
C ILE A 6 28.20 -61.26 -41.26
N ALA A 7 27.42 -60.77 -40.28
CA ALA A 7 26.78 -59.46 -40.05
C ALA A 7 26.27 -58.54 -41.19
N GLY A 8 25.06 -58.00 -40.95
CA GLY A 8 24.62 -56.71 -41.50
C GLY A 8 23.11 -56.63 -41.71
N ILE A 9 22.33 -56.31 -40.67
CA ILE A 9 20.92 -55.92 -40.84
C ILE A 9 20.87 -54.40 -40.94
N GLY A 10 20.52 -53.93 -42.14
CA GLY A 10 20.41 -52.52 -42.50
C GLY A 10 19.21 -51.83 -41.85
N VAL A 11 19.41 -50.55 -41.57
CA VAL A 11 18.36 -49.59 -41.21
C VAL A 11 17.65 -49.19 -42.50
N ALA A 12 16.36 -49.49 -42.59
CA ALA A 12 15.52 -49.11 -43.71
C ALA A 12 15.16 -47.61 -43.63
N MET A 13 15.54 -46.86 -44.67
CA MET A 13 15.03 -45.53 -44.96
C MET A 13 13.55 -45.61 -45.35
N VAL A 14 12.72 -44.79 -44.72
CA VAL A 14 11.38 -44.47 -45.22
C VAL A 14 11.40 -43.03 -45.70
N ALA A 15 11.32 -42.86 -47.02
CA ALA A 15 11.06 -41.60 -47.69
C ALA A 15 9.56 -41.49 -47.97
N LEU A 16 8.96 -40.34 -47.65
CA LEU A 16 7.67 -39.89 -48.20
C LEU A 16 7.67 -38.35 -48.36
N PRO A 17 6.82 -37.80 -49.25
CA PRO A 17 7.25 -36.87 -50.29
C PRO A 17 7.02 -35.38 -49.99
N LEU A 18 7.73 -34.59 -50.79
CA LEU A 18 7.69 -33.15 -50.96
C LEU A 18 6.29 -32.67 -51.42
N MET A 19 5.70 -31.74 -50.66
CA MET A 19 4.56 -30.93 -51.10
C MET A 19 4.93 -29.46 -50.92
N MET A 20 5.18 -28.76 -52.03
CA MET A 20 5.36 -27.31 -52.05
C MET A 20 4.00 -26.64 -51.90
N LEU A 21 3.85 -25.75 -50.91
CA LEU A 21 2.72 -24.83 -50.81
C LEU A 21 3.21 -23.47 -50.25
N THR A 22 3.23 -22.49 -51.17
CA THR A 22 3.15 -21.02 -51.01
C THR A 22 3.41 -20.39 -49.64
N VAL A 23 4.46 -19.57 -49.57
CA VAL A 23 4.73 -18.61 -48.49
C VAL A 23 3.69 -17.49 -48.53
N ALA A 24 2.87 -17.39 -47.48
CA ALA A 24 2.15 -16.17 -47.12
C ALA A 24 2.71 -15.71 -45.76
N VAL A 25 3.35 -14.53 -45.76
CA VAL A 25 3.83 -13.87 -44.55
C VAL A 25 2.62 -13.32 -43.81
N GLY A 26 2.23 -13.99 -42.73
CA GLY A 26 1.23 -13.52 -41.76
C GLY A 26 1.85 -13.50 -40.37
N SER A 27 2.19 -12.31 -39.89
CA SER A 27 2.67 -12.07 -38.53
C SER A 27 1.52 -12.20 -37.53
N ALA A 28 1.47 -13.32 -36.81
CA ALA A 28 0.60 -13.52 -35.65
C ALA A 28 1.48 -13.57 -34.39
N GLY A 29 1.39 -12.53 -33.56
CA GLY A 29 2.05 -12.43 -32.27
C GLY A 29 1.48 -13.46 -31.29
N GLN A 30 2.35 -14.26 -30.69
CA GLN A 30 2.03 -15.09 -29.54
C GLN A 30 2.11 -14.21 -28.28
N GLY A 31 0.96 -13.78 -27.79
CA GLY A 31 0.81 -13.24 -26.45
C GLY A 31 0.69 -14.40 -25.46
N SER A 32 1.72 -14.62 -24.65
CA SER A 32 1.66 -15.51 -23.50
C SER A 32 0.73 -14.90 -22.44
N SER A 33 -0.38 -15.56 -22.15
CA SER A 33 -1.30 -15.20 -21.07
C SER A 33 -0.70 -15.62 -19.72
N CYS A 34 -0.44 -14.65 -18.84
CA CYS A 34 -0.25 -14.93 -17.41
C CYS A 34 -1.61 -15.24 -16.78
N GLY A 35 -1.79 -16.48 -16.34
CA GLY A 35 -2.88 -16.83 -15.43
C GLY A 35 -2.66 -16.14 -14.09
N ALA A 36 -3.57 -15.25 -13.72
CA ALA A 36 -3.68 -14.75 -12.36
C ALA A 36 -4.53 -15.74 -11.57
N ASP A 37 -3.90 -16.42 -10.61
CA ASP A 37 -4.62 -16.95 -9.47
C ASP A 37 -5.11 -15.77 -8.62
N ALA A 38 -6.29 -15.93 -8.04
CA ALA A 38 -7.14 -14.85 -7.56
C ALA A 38 -6.77 -14.39 -6.14
N SER A 39 -7.16 -13.14 -5.87
CA SER A 39 -7.56 -12.59 -4.56
C SER A 39 -6.50 -11.90 -3.69
N LEU A 40 -6.17 -10.66 -4.04
CA LEU A 40 -5.83 -9.58 -3.09
C LEU A 40 -6.46 -8.29 -3.62
N THR A 41 -7.61 -7.86 -3.07
CA THR A 41 -8.28 -6.63 -3.51
C THR A 41 -8.26 -5.58 -2.40
N GLY A 42 -7.30 -4.65 -2.51
CA GLY A 42 -7.44 -3.29 -2.00
C GLY A 42 -7.26 -2.37 -3.20
N ALA A 43 -8.34 -1.86 -3.77
CA ALA A 43 -8.27 -1.05 -4.99
C ALA A 43 -7.99 0.41 -4.65
N ALA A 44 -7.02 1.02 -5.34
CA ALA A 44 -6.84 2.47 -5.34
C ALA A 44 -7.97 3.14 -6.14
N LEU A 45 -8.44 4.31 -5.68
CA LEU A 45 -9.35 5.13 -6.48
C LEU A 45 -8.65 5.58 -7.78
N PRO A 46 -9.35 5.59 -8.93
CA PRO A 46 -8.74 5.99 -10.19
C PRO A 46 -8.29 7.48 -10.14
N PRO A 47 -7.21 7.85 -10.88
CA PRO A 47 -6.59 9.17 -10.80
C PRO A 47 -7.49 10.38 -11.13
N GLY A 48 -8.64 10.15 -11.80
CA GLY A 48 -9.61 11.18 -12.16
C GLY A 48 -10.69 11.47 -11.11
N GLY A 49 -10.61 10.81 -9.96
CA GLY A 49 -11.61 10.88 -8.90
C GLY A 49 -12.92 10.14 -9.22
N LYS A 50 -13.73 9.90 -8.19
CA LYS A 50 -15.00 9.16 -8.26
C LYS A 50 -16.11 9.97 -7.61
N VAL A 51 -17.23 10.16 -8.31
CA VAL A 51 -18.45 10.73 -7.71
C VAL A 51 -19.24 9.60 -7.05
N VAL A 52 -19.59 9.76 -5.78
CA VAL A 52 -20.35 8.77 -5.01
C VAL A 52 -21.46 9.43 -4.20
N GLY A 53 -22.48 8.65 -3.86
CA GLY A 53 -23.44 9.05 -2.83
C GLY A 53 -22.79 8.98 -1.45
N ALA A 54 -22.99 10.04 -0.66
CA ALA A 54 -22.56 10.12 0.73
C ALA A 54 -23.74 10.47 1.64
N THR A 55 -23.75 9.90 2.84
CA THR A 55 -24.66 10.28 3.93
C THR A 55 -23.88 10.76 5.13
N GLN A 56 -24.48 11.58 5.99
CA GLN A 56 -23.89 11.96 7.26
C GLN A 56 -24.22 10.92 8.33
N TYR A 57 -23.30 10.66 9.26
CA TYR A 57 -23.57 9.89 10.48
C TYR A 57 -23.00 10.57 11.73
N GLY A 58 -23.64 10.28 12.87
CA GLY A 58 -23.24 10.76 14.19
C GLY A 58 -23.41 12.26 14.44
N GLY A 59 -22.93 12.68 15.62
CA GLY A 59 -22.99 14.06 16.08
C GLY A 59 -24.38 14.54 16.50
N PRO A 60 -24.53 15.84 16.78
CA PRO A 60 -25.78 16.41 17.31
C PRO A 60 -27.01 16.26 16.40
N GLY A 61 -26.80 16.00 15.10
CA GLY A 61 -27.85 15.81 14.10
C GLY A 61 -28.31 14.35 13.91
N ASP A 62 -27.63 13.39 14.53
CA ASP A 62 -27.96 11.96 14.49
C ASP A 62 -27.77 11.32 15.88
N PRO A 63 -28.81 11.36 16.74
CA PRO A 63 -28.75 10.81 18.09
C PRO A 63 -28.77 9.27 18.13
N SER A 64 -28.89 8.61 16.98
CA SER A 64 -28.92 7.14 16.92
C SER A 64 -27.53 6.50 16.98
N THR A 65 -26.48 7.28 16.73
CA THR A 65 -25.09 6.87 16.92
C THR A 65 -24.69 7.08 18.38
N ALA A 66 -24.58 5.98 19.14
CA ALA A 66 -24.47 6.01 20.60
C ALA A 66 -23.09 6.43 21.15
N THR A 67 -22.06 6.44 20.31
CA THR A 67 -20.67 6.74 20.69
C THR A 67 -19.95 7.49 19.57
N ASP A 68 -18.79 8.09 19.85
CA ASP A 68 -17.91 8.67 18.84
C ASP A 68 -16.76 7.72 18.45
N HIS A 69 -16.88 6.43 18.72
CA HIS A 69 -15.89 5.42 18.32
C HIS A 69 -15.94 5.17 16.81
N GLY A 70 -14.79 5.13 16.16
CA GLY A 70 -14.65 4.62 14.80
C GLY A 70 -14.18 3.18 14.80
N ALA A 71 -14.34 2.46 13.69
CA ALA A 71 -13.78 1.11 13.55
C ALA A 71 -12.25 1.06 13.72
N TYR A 72 -11.55 2.18 13.54
CA TYR A 72 -10.08 2.25 13.55
C TYR A 72 -9.51 3.28 14.54
N VAL A 73 -10.34 3.97 15.31
CA VAL A 73 -9.90 4.95 16.32
C VAL A 73 -10.84 4.98 17.53
N ASP A 74 -10.27 5.25 18.70
CA ASP A 74 -11.03 5.37 19.94
C ASP A 74 -12.00 6.55 19.91
N HIS A 75 -11.67 7.67 19.25
CA HIS A 75 -12.59 8.81 19.14
C HIS A 75 -12.47 9.45 17.75
N LEU A 76 -13.60 9.63 17.09
CA LEU A 76 -13.75 10.39 15.83
C LEU A 76 -13.85 11.90 16.09
N THR A 77 -14.11 12.30 17.33
CA THR A 77 -14.16 13.71 17.72
C THR A 77 -12.83 14.40 17.44
N GLY A 78 -12.87 15.47 16.64
CA GLY A 78 -11.68 16.23 16.23
C GLY A 78 -11.11 15.82 14.87
N HIS A 79 -11.61 14.74 14.26
CA HIS A 79 -11.14 14.26 12.97
C HIS A 79 -12.06 14.69 11.83
N TYR A 80 -11.47 14.86 10.64
CA TYR A 80 -12.22 14.74 9.40
C TYR A 80 -12.16 13.28 8.97
N ALA A 81 -13.21 12.54 9.26
CA ALA A 81 -13.32 11.10 9.01
C ALA A 81 -14.42 10.75 8.00
N PHE A 82 -14.27 9.59 7.36
CA PHE A 82 -15.33 8.92 6.63
C PHE A 82 -15.33 7.42 6.91
N ALA A 83 -16.51 6.82 6.75
CA ALA A 83 -16.71 5.38 6.75
C ALA A 83 -16.82 4.86 5.32
N GLU A 84 -16.10 3.80 4.96
CA GLU A 84 -16.38 3.09 3.71
C GLU A 84 -17.57 2.15 3.88
N LEU A 85 -18.53 2.22 2.96
CA LEU A 85 -19.74 1.41 3.02
C LEU A 85 -19.60 0.07 2.32
N SER A 86 -20.52 -0.83 2.60
CA SER A 86 -20.61 -2.10 1.89
C SER A 86 -21.37 -1.95 0.56
N SER A 87 -20.93 -2.65 -0.49
CA SER A 87 -21.59 -2.65 -1.81
C SER A 87 -22.58 -3.80 -1.99
N ALA A 88 -22.33 -4.94 -1.32
CA ALA A 88 -23.21 -6.11 -1.27
C ALA A 88 -22.85 -6.97 -0.05
N GLY A 89 -23.82 -7.27 0.80
CA GLY A 89 -23.52 -7.90 2.10
C GLY A 89 -22.74 -6.97 3.04
N LEU A 90 -22.11 -7.50 4.08
CA LEU A 90 -21.20 -6.73 4.95
C LEU A 90 -19.76 -6.95 4.49
N ASN A 91 -19.26 -6.07 3.63
CA ASN A 91 -17.94 -6.20 2.98
C ASN A 91 -17.10 -4.91 2.98
N TYR A 92 -17.69 -3.77 3.34
CA TYR A 92 -17.04 -2.46 3.47
C TYR A 92 -16.18 -2.06 2.26
N SER A 93 -16.60 -2.46 1.06
CA SER A 93 -15.80 -2.37 -0.16
C SER A 93 -16.43 -1.50 -1.25
N ALA A 94 -17.31 -0.55 -0.92
CA ALA A 94 -18.01 0.28 -1.90
C ALA A 94 -17.08 1.22 -2.68
N LEU A 95 -15.88 1.49 -2.16
CA LEU A 95 -14.80 2.17 -2.87
C LEU A 95 -13.71 1.22 -3.37
N GLY A 96 -13.87 -0.09 -3.13
CA GLY A 96 -12.91 -1.11 -3.51
C GLY A 96 -12.10 -1.65 -2.34
N GLY A 97 -12.53 -1.41 -1.10
CA GLY A 97 -11.87 -1.91 0.10
C GLY A 97 -10.62 -1.10 0.41
N LEU A 98 -10.79 0.21 0.56
CA LEU A 98 -9.70 1.11 0.93
C LEU A 98 -9.10 0.66 2.27
N ALA A 99 -7.79 0.80 2.39
CA ALA A 99 -7.12 0.52 3.65
C ALA A 99 -7.66 1.47 4.75
N PRO A 100 -7.76 1.03 6.02
CA PRO A 100 -7.89 1.94 7.16
C PRO A 100 -6.88 3.10 7.07
N HIS A 101 -7.24 4.27 7.60
CA HIS A 101 -6.41 5.48 7.58
C HIS A 101 -6.12 6.08 6.19
N THR A 102 -6.76 5.55 5.13
CA THR A 102 -6.63 6.14 3.78
C THR A 102 -7.14 7.58 3.78
N LEU A 103 -6.30 8.51 3.34
CA LEU A 103 -6.67 9.92 3.16
C LEU A 103 -7.27 10.15 1.77
N LEU A 104 -8.49 10.70 1.76
CA LEU A 104 -9.17 11.15 0.55
C LEU A 104 -9.40 12.66 0.61
N GLN A 105 -9.18 13.33 -0.52
CA GLN A 105 -9.79 14.63 -0.74
C GLN A 105 -11.26 14.41 -1.11
N ILE A 106 -12.15 14.83 -0.22
CA ILE A 106 -13.60 14.81 -0.43
C ILE A 106 -14.05 16.22 -0.78
N SER A 107 -14.82 16.39 -1.85
CA SER A 107 -15.30 17.69 -2.30
C SER A 107 -16.83 17.73 -2.47
N TYR A 108 -17.44 18.82 -1.99
CA TYR A 108 -18.88 19.08 -2.09
C TYR A 108 -19.15 20.58 -2.17
N GLY A 109 -20.01 21.01 -3.10
CA GLY A 109 -20.46 22.41 -3.17
C GLY A 109 -19.33 23.45 -3.27
N GLY A 110 -18.20 23.11 -3.92
CA GLY A 110 -17.02 23.99 -4.04
C GLY A 110 -16.09 24.01 -2.83
N LYS A 111 -16.36 23.20 -1.79
CA LYS A 111 -15.48 23.01 -0.62
C LYS A 111 -14.80 21.65 -0.71
N SER A 112 -13.60 21.55 -0.12
CA SER A 112 -12.87 20.29 -0.02
C SER A 112 -12.33 20.07 1.38
N VAL A 113 -12.24 18.82 1.81
CA VAL A 113 -11.55 18.42 3.04
C VAL A 113 -10.72 17.18 2.78
N ILE A 114 -9.64 17.05 3.52
CA ILE A 114 -8.87 15.81 3.57
C ILE A 114 -9.44 15.00 4.71
N ALA A 115 -10.14 13.93 4.35
CA ALA A 115 -10.79 13.05 5.29
C ALA A 115 -10.12 11.68 5.30
N GLU A 116 -10.10 11.07 6.47
CA GLU A 116 -9.43 9.81 6.73
C GLU A 116 -10.44 8.67 6.89
N LYS A 117 -10.11 7.48 6.36
CA LYS A 117 -10.92 6.27 6.57
C LYS A 117 -10.75 5.77 8.00
N LEU A 118 -11.57 6.28 8.92
CA LEU A 118 -11.53 5.91 10.34
C LEU A 118 -12.66 4.98 10.78
N ASP A 119 -13.57 4.65 9.85
CA ASP A 119 -14.74 3.83 10.16
C ASP A 119 -15.20 2.97 8.96
N VAL A 120 -16.17 2.08 9.20
CA VAL A 120 -16.84 1.29 8.16
C VAL A 120 -18.33 1.14 8.42
N GLY A 121 -19.12 1.04 7.36
CA GLY A 121 -20.59 1.02 7.47
C GLY A 121 -21.27 0.00 6.58
N ARG A 122 -22.48 -0.42 6.98
CA ARG A 122 -23.32 -1.31 6.18
C ARG A 122 -23.84 -0.64 4.90
N GLY A 123 -23.99 0.68 4.92
CA GLY A 123 -24.55 1.46 3.82
C GLY A 123 -26.06 1.32 3.67
N GLY A 124 -26.57 1.61 2.47
CA GLY A 124 -28.00 1.59 2.17
C GLY A 124 -28.32 2.10 0.77
N GLY A 125 -29.57 2.51 0.54
CA GLY A 125 -30.04 2.90 -0.79
C GLY A 125 -29.26 4.05 -1.44
N PRO A 126 -29.29 4.15 -2.79
CA PRO A 126 -28.58 5.18 -3.55
C PRO A 126 -29.06 6.59 -3.17
N VAL A 127 -28.19 7.58 -3.42
CA VAL A 127 -28.39 8.99 -3.07
C VAL A 127 -28.39 9.84 -4.34
N GLY A 128 -29.13 10.96 -4.31
CA GLY A 128 -29.09 11.99 -5.33
C GLY A 128 -29.95 11.71 -6.57
N SER A 129 -29.85 12.63 -7.55
CA SER A 129 -30.48 12.52 -8.86
C SER A 129 -29.45 12.92 -9.93
N PRO A 130 -29.08 12.01 -10.85
CA PRO A 130 -29.53 10.62 -10.95
C PRO A 130 -29.08 9.74 -9.75
N PRO A 131 -29.80 8.66 -9.43
CA PRO A 131 -29.48 7.79 -8.30
C PRO A 131 -28.06 7.23 -8.43
N THR A 132 -27.21 7.58 -7.46
CA THR A 132 -25.81 7.15 -7.43
C THR A 132 -25.58 6.24 -6.23
N ALA A 133 -24.81 5.17 -6.41
CA ALA A 133 -24.50 4.24 -5.34
C ALA A 133 -23.91 4.97 -4.13
N ARG A 134 -24.47 4.70 -2.95
CA ARG A 134 -23.99 5.25 -1.70
C ARG A 134 -22.77 4.46 -1.26
N ALA A 135 -21.63 5.13 -1.15
CA ALA A 135 -20.35 4.46 -0.95
C ALA A 135 -19.60 4.90 0.31
N ILE A 136 -19.91 6.06 0.88
CA ILE A 136 -19.33 6.52 2.14
C ILE A 136 -20.37 7.11 3.08
N ASP A 137 -20.11 7.01 4.39
CA ASP A 137 -20.73 7.88 5.38
C ASP A 137 -19.70 8.91 5.88
N LEU A 138 -20.09 10.17 5.99
CA LEU A 138 -19.26 11.27 6.47
C LEU A 138 -19.49 11.47 7.96
N TRP A 139 -18.41 11.44 8.73
CA TRP A 139 -18.49 11.85 10.14
C TRP A 139 -19.02 13.28 10.22
N TRP A 140 -19.84 13.59 11.21
CA TRP A 140 -20.57 14.86 11.26
C TRP A 140 -19.67 16.11 11.16
N GLN A 141 -18.43 16.06 11.68
CA GLN A 141 -17.48 17.17 11.54
C GLN A 141 -16.99 17.34 10.10
N THR A 142 -16.79 16.23 9.37
CA THR A 142 -16.48 16.21 7.93
C THR A 142 -17.65 16.75 7.12
N ALA A 143 -18.87 16.29 7.41
CA ALA A 143 -20.08 16.75 6.74
C ALA A 143 -20.32 18.25 6.98
N ALA A 144 -20.13 18.71 8.21
CA ALA A 144 -20.23 20.14 8.57
C ALA A 144 -19.19 21.00 7.85
N ALA A 145 -17.93 20.54 7.77
CA ALA A 145 -16.87 21.25 7.05
C ALA A 145 -17.17 21.36 5.54
N LEU A 146 -17.72 20.31 4.94
CA LEU A 146 -18.15 20.28 3.54
C LEU A 146 -19.47 21.01 3.28
N GLY A 147 -20.30 21.22 4.29
CA GLY A 147 -21.67 21.73 4.15
C GLY A 147 -22.66 20.71 3.58
N VAL A 148 -22.41 19.41 3.79
CA VAL A 148 -23.35 18.33 3.44
C VAL A 148 -24.41 18.23 4.54
N SER A 149 -25.67 18.48 4.22
CA SER A 149 -26.79 18.30 5.15
C SER A 149 -27.50 16.97 4.91
N GLY A 150 -27.18 15.96 5.71
CA GLY A 150 -27.83 14.64 5.68
C GLY A 150 -27.33 13.72 4.55
N SER A 151 -27.45 14.14 3.28
CA SER A 151 -26.93 13.35 2.14
C SER A 151 -26.58 14.20 0.93
N GLY A 152 -25.68 13.72 0.07
CA GLY A 152 -25.28 14.41 -1.14
C GLY A 152 -24.38 13.59 -2.05
N LEU A 153 -24.17 14.08 -3.28
CA LEU A 153 -23.15 13.53 -4.18
C LEU A 153 -21.83 14.26 -3.96
N VAL A 154 -20.79 13.52 -3.60
CA VAL A 154 -19.45 14.06 -3.33
C VAL A 154 -18.46 13.54 -4.36
N SER A 155 -17.44 14.34 -4.66
CA SER A 155 -16.30 13.93 -5.48
C SER A 155 -15.16 13.49 -4.58
N LEU A 156 -14.62 12.30 -4.83
CA LEU A 156 -13.49 11.72 -4.13
C LEU A 156 -12.26 11.73 -5.02
N ALA A 157 -11.12 12.15 -4.50
CA ALA A 157 -9.82 11.96 -5.11
C ALA A 157 -8.84 11.46 -4.04
N PRO A 158 -7.74 10.77 -4.43
CA PRO A 158 -6.63 10.56 -3.51
C PRO A 158 -6.17 11.90 -2.91
N ALA A 159 -5.85 11.93 -1.61
CA ALA A 159 -5.27 13.12 -1.02
C ALA A 159 -3.91 13.45 -1.69
N PRO A 160 -3.58 14.75 -1.90
CA PRO A 160 -2.27 15.11 -2.44
C PRO A 160 -1.13 14.58 -1.56
N PRO A 161 0.01 14.16 -2.14
CA PRO A 161 1.17 13.73 -1.37
C PRO A 161 1.63 14.82 -0.38
N GLY A 162 2.01 14.42 0.84
CA GLY A 162 2.48 15.34 1.89
C GLY A 162 1.40 16.17 2.59
N THR A 163 0.13 15.88 2.35
CA THR A 163 -0.97 16.60 3.02
C THR A 163 -1.13 16.15 4.48
N PRO A 164 -1.17 17.08 5.46
CA PRO A 164 -1.37 16.71 6.86
C PRO A 164 -2.75 16.08 7.08
N GLU A 165 -2.78 15.10 7.98
CA GLU A 165 -3.99 14.42 8.45
C GLU A 165 -5.03 15.46 8.92
N SER A 166 -6.30 15.29 8.52
CA SER A 166 -7.43 16.14 8.94
C SER A 166 -7.31 17.66 8.64
N ALA A 167 -6.74 18.03 7.49
CA ALA A 167 -6.79 19.42 7.03
C ALA A 167 -8.07 19.76 6.24
N ALA A 168 -8.75 20.85 6.61
CA ALA A 168 -9.81 21.44 5.79
C ALA A 168 -9.19 22.35 4.72
N LEU A 169 -9.56 22.14 3.45
CA LEU A 169 -9.17 23.02 2.35
C LEU A 169 -10.33 23.98 2.04
N VAL A 170 -10.24 25.22 2.54
CA VAL A 170 -11.27 26.26 2.32
C VAL A 170 -11.09 26.91 0.92
N PRO A 171 -12.15 27.31 0.19
CA PRO A 171 -12.09 27.58 -1.25
C PRO A 171 -11.28 28.82 -1.63
N GLY A 172 -10.42 28.70 -2.65
CA GLY A 172 -9.72 29.85 -3.23
C GLY A 172 -8.51 29.57 -4.11
N ALA A 173 -8.08 28.31 -4.33
CA ALA A 173 -6.98 28.04 -5.26
C ALA A 173 -7.49 28.12 -6.71
N PRO A 174 -6.96 29.02 -7.56
CA PRO A 174 -7.37 29.08 -8.95
C PRO A 174 -6.93 27.80 -9.66
N THR A 175 -7.88 27.13 -10.29
CA THR A 175 -7.62 26.26 -11.43
C THR A 175 -7.09 27.13 -12.57
N SER A 176 -5.78 27.24 -12.71
CA SER A 176 -5.17 27.72 -13.96
C SER A 176 -3.70 27.31 -14.09
N GLY A 177 -3.45 26.41 -15.05
CA GLY A 177 -2.53 26.71 -16.14
C GLY A 177 -1.03 26.49 -15.93
N GLY A 178 -0.56 25.35 -16.42
CA GLY A 178 0.59 25.33 -17.33
C GLY A 178 1.99 25.36 -16.74
N ALA A 179 2.56 24.17 -16.52
CA ALA A 179 3.88 23.86 -17.04
C ALA A 179 3.88 22.38 -17.46
N SER A 180 3.75 22.16 -18.77
CA SER A 180 3.80 20.85 -19.40
C SER A 180 5.18 20.21 -19.19
N ALA A 181 5.26 19.20 -18.33
CA ALA A 181 6.12 18.06 -18.63
C ALA A 181 5.26 17.11 -19.46
N SER A 182 5.45 17.19 -20.78
CA SER A 182 4.81 16.31 -21.75
C SER A 182 5.13 14.85 -21.43
N LEU A 183 4.14 14.11 -20.96
CA LEU A 183 4.08 12.67 -21.15
C LEU A 183 2.84 12.40 -22.01
N VAL A 184 3.11 12.06 -23.25
CA VAL A 184 2.15 11.52 -24.19
C VAL A 184 1.52 10.26 -23.58
N SER A 185 0.26 10.35 -23.19
CA SER A 185 -0.59 9.16 -23.01
C SER A 185 -1.13 8.79 -24.38
N ASP A 186 -0.45 7.84 -25.04
CA ASP A 186 -1.16 6.99 -25.99
C ASP A 186 -1.74 5.82 -25.20
N SER A 187 -3.05 5.65 -25.33
CA SER A 187 -3.83 4.69 -24.59
C SER A 187 -3.86 3.39 -25.38
N VAL A 188 -3.03 2.43 -25.00
CA VAL A 188 -3.26 1.02 -25.30
C VAL A 188 -3.36 0.26 -23.99
N GLY A 189 -4.53 -0.34 -23.75
CA GLY A 189 -4.76 -1.20 -22.61
C GLY A 189 -3.74 -2.33 -22.57
N GLY A 190 -2.94 -2.35 -21.50
CA GLY A 190 -1.98 -3.40 -21.21
C GLY A 190 -1.65 -3.36 -19.72
N CYS A 191 -1.68 -4.51 -19.06
CA CYS A 191 -1.23 -4.66 -17.68
C CYS A 191 0.24 -4.28 -17.59
N VAL A 192 0.55 -3.12 -17.03
CA VAL A 192 1.91 -2.77 -16.61
C VAL A 192 2.22 -3.50 -15.30
N PRO A 193 3.39 -4.13 -15.15
CA PRO A 193 3.84 -4.63 -13.85
C PRO A 193 3.89 -3.47 -12.85
N ALA A 194 3.57 -3.75 -11.58
CA ALA A 194 3.56 -2.77 -10.49
C ALA A 194 4.91 -2.02 -10.49
N SER A 195 4.87 -0.78 -10.95
CA SER A 195 6.04 0.09 -10.99
C SER A 195 6.28 0.58 -9.57
N PHE A 196 7.54 0.61 -9.13
CA PHE A 196 7.90 1.15 -7.81
C PHE A 196 7.28 2.55 -7.62
N ALA A 197 6.44 2.70 -6.59
CA ALA A 197 5.62 3.88 -6.38
C ALA A 197 6.38 5.04 -5.70
N GLY A 198 7.63 4.82 -5.31
CA GLY A 198 8.50 5.84 -4.69
C GLY A 198 8.48 5.84 -3.16
N ALA A 199 9.35 6.65 -2.56
CA ALA A 199 9.50 6.80 -1.12
C ALA A 199 8.20 7.23 -0.41
N ASP A 200 7.46 8.16 -1.00
CA ASP A 200 6.20 8.65 -0.41
C ASP A 200 5.16 7.54 -0.26
N ALA A 201 5.12 6.59 -1.21
CA ALA A 201 4.22 5.43 -1.13
C ALA A 201 4.61 4.49 0.00
N ILE A 202 5.92 4.24 0.19
CA ILE A 202 6.43 3.46 1.33
C ILE A 202 6.05 4.11 2.65
N VAL A 203 6.28 5.42 2.77
CA VAL A 203 5.98 6.18 4.00
C VAL A 203 4.49 6.16 4.31
N ALA A 204 3.64 6.46 3.32
CA ALA A 204 2.20 6.44 3.48
C ALA A 204 1.71 5.04 3.88
N LEU A 205 2.24 4.00 3.24
CA LEU A 205 1.87 2.62 3.52
C LEU A 205 2.30 2.20 4.93
N ALA A 206 3.53 2.49 5.35
CA ALA A 206 3.98 2.19 6.71
C ALA A 206 3.11 2.89 7.76
N ASN A 207 2.85 4.19 7.58
CA ASN A 207 2.00 4.97 8.48
C ASN A 207 0.57 4.41 8.57
N SER A 208 0.01 3.90 7.48
CA SER A 208 -1.34 3.32 7.47
C SER A 208 -1.51 2.10 8.37
N GLN A 209 -0.40 1.48 8.77
CA GLN A 209 -0.40 0.26 9.57
C GLN A 209 -0.26 0.52 11.07
N VAL A 210 0.04 1.76 11.49
CA VAL A 210 0.19 2.12 12.91
C VAL A 210 -1.05 1.72 13.72
N GLY A 211 -0.84 1.05 14.85
CA GLY A 211 -1.89 0.48 15.69
C GLY A 211 -2.28 -0.96 15.35
N THR A 212 -1.83 -1.50 14.20
CA THR A 212 -1.98 -2.94 13.91
C THR A 212 -1.21 -3.75 14.94
N HIS A 213 -1.87 -4.72 15.55
CA HIS A 213 -1.30 -5.57 16.58
C HIS A 213 -1.47 -7.04 16.20
N ASP A 214 -0.76 -7.91 16.88
CA ASP A 214 -0.97 -9.33 16.77
C ASP A 214 -2.33 -9.75 17.33
N ALA A 215 -2.93 -10.78 16.72
CA ALA A 215 -4.26 -11.26 17.08
C ALA A 215 -4.26 -12.77 17.29
N PRO A 216 -4.44 -13.26 18.54
CA PRO A 216 -4.66 -12.51 19.79
C PRO A 216 -3.45 -11.66 20.24
N PRO A 217 -3.63 -10.66 21.13
CA PRO A 217 -2.51 -9.85 21.63
C PRO A 217 -1.40 -10.68 22.27
N GLY A 218 -0.15 -10.44 21.87
CA GLY A 218 1.04 -11.18 22.30
C GLY A 218 1.25 -12.54 21.59
N SER A 219 0.43 -12.88 20.60
CA SER A 219 0.56 -14.15 19.85
C SER A 219 1.61 -14.13 18.74
N ASN A 220 2.10 -12.97 18.34
CA ASN A 220 2.91 -12.75 17.14
C ASN A 220 2.21 -13.18 15.83
N CYS A 221 0.91 -13.45 15.83
CA CYS A 221 0.13 -13.76 14.63
C CYS A 221 -0.34 -12.45 13.97
N THR A 222 0.13 -12.16 12.74
CA THR A 222 -0.15 -10.89 12.04
C THR A 222 -0.51 -11.10 10.58
N PRO A 223 -1.15 -10.11 9.91
CA PRO A 223 -1.40 -10.17 8.48
C PRO A 223 -0.12 -10.09 7.60
N TYR A 224 1.04 -9.76 8.18
CA TYR A 224 2.28 -9.55 7.43
C TYR A 224 3.03 -10.84 7.08
N GLY A 225 2.66 -11.98 7.69
CA GLY A 225 3.28 -13.27 7.42
C GLY A 225 2.33 -14.45 7.66
N PRO A 226 2.65 -15.62 7.08
CA PRO A 226 1.79 -16.80 7.15
C PRO A 226 1.89 -17.58 8.46
N VAL A 227 2.88 -17.27 9.31
CA VAL A 227 3.14 -17.95 10.57
C VAL A 227 3.27 -16.93 11.70
N CYS A 228 2.96 -17.36 12.92
CA CYS A 228 3.06 -16.51 14.10
C CYS A 228 4.51 -16.50 14.61
N GLU A 229 5.22 -15.41 14.34
CA GLU A 229 6.63 -15.23 14.68
C GLU A 229 6.97 -13.74 14.80
N GLU A 230 8.17 -13.42 15.28
CA GLU A 230 8.64 -12.03 15.36
C GLU A 230 8.53 -11.35 13.99
N TRP A 231 7.77 -10.26 13.91
CA TRP A 231 7.22 -9.78 12.64
C TRP A 231 7.68 -8.38 12.23
N CYS A 232 8.71 -7.81 12.88
CA CYS A 232 9.29 -6.53 12.47
C CYS A 232 9.77 -6.54 11.01
N ALA A 233 10.45 -7.60 10.59
CA ALA A 233 10.93 -7.78 9.23
C ALA A 233 9.81 -8.16 8.25
N LEU A 234 8.83 -8.95 8.70
CA LEU A 234 7.63 -9.24 7.91
C LEU A 234 6.90 -7.95 7.55
N PHE A 235 6.71 -7.06 8.52
CA PHE A 235 6.14 -5.73 8.29
C PHE A 235 6.99 -4.90 7.32
N ALA A 236 8.30 -4.75 7.57
CA ALA A 236 9.18 -3.95 6.72
C ALA A 236 9.22 -4.44 5.26
N THR A 237 9.35 -5.76 5.06
CA THR A 237 9.31 -6.37 3.72
C THR A 237 7.93 -6.30 3.08
N TRP A 238 6.85 -6.39 3.87
CA TRP A 238 5.49 -6.18 3.39
C TRP A 238 5.30 -4.76 2.86
N VAL A 239 5.75 -3.73 3.59
CA VAL A 239 5.66 -2.33 3.16
C VAL A 239 6.43 -2.10 1.85
N TRP A 240 7.69 -2.56 1.79
CA TRP A 240 8.48 -2.44 0.57
C TRP A 240 7.86 -3.22 -0.60
N GLY A 241 7.45 -4.47 -0.39
CA GLY A 241 6.80 -5.31 -1.39
C GLY A 241 5.54 -4.68 -1.96
N HIS A 242 4.67 -4.15 -1.10
CA HIS A 242 3.41 -3.51 -1.50
C HIS A 242 3.62 -2.12 -2.12
N SER A 243 4.82 -1.55 -2.01
CA SER A 243 5.22 -0.31 -2.68
C SER A 243 5.97 -0.56 -4.00
N GLY A 244 6.09 -1.83 -4.43
CA GLY A 244 6.70 -2.23 -5.70
C GLY A 244 8.20 -2.54 -5.62
N VAL A 245 8.77 -2.71 -4.43
CA VAL A 245 10.12 -3.28 -4.27
C VAL A 245 10.01 -4.80 -4.40
N GLY A 246 10.77 -5.44 -5.29
CA GLY A 246 10.73 -6.89 -5.52
C GLY A 246 11.29 -7.77 -4.38
N ILE A 247 11.25 -7.30 -3.12
CA ILE A 247 11.80 -8.00 -1.97
C ILE A 247 10.87 -9.14 -1.50
N PRO A 248 11.39 -10.36 -1.26
CA PRO A 248 10.62 -11.43 -0.64
C PRO A 248 10.22 -11.12 0.80
N SER A 249 9.06 -11.62 1.25
CA SER A 249 8.69 -11.61 2.66
C SER A 249 9.62 -12.51 3.48
N ASN A 250 10.11 -12.03 4.62
CA ASN A 250 10.97 -12.78 5.52
C ASN A 250 10.90 -12.23 6.95
N ALA A 251 10.87 -13.10 7.96
CA ALA A 251 10.81 -12.70 9.37
C ALA A 251 12.18 -12.39 10.01
N TYR A 252 13.28 -12.79 9.38
CA TYR A 252 14.60 -12.48 9.88
C TYR A 252 14.96 -11.00 9.64
N SER A 253 15.18 -10.23 10.71
CA SER A 253 15.44 -8.78 10.65
C SER A 253 16.68 -8.37 9.84
N GLY A 254 17.67 -9.25 9.69
CA GLY A 254 18.85 -9.00 8.85
C GLY A 254 18.65 -9.32 7.36
N PHE A 255 17.56 -9.99 7.01
CA PHE A 255 17.28 -10.36 5.62
C PHE A 255 17.16 -9.14 4.71
N PRO A 256 16.37 -8.08 5.01
CA PRO A 256 16.20 -6.97 4.09
C PRO A 256 17.51 -6.21 3.81
N TYR A 257 18.41 -6.14 4.80
CA TYR A 257 19.73 -5.53 4.62
C TYR A 257 20.61 -6.35 3.66
N THR A 258 20.70 -7.67 3.87
CA THR A 258 21.50 -8.53 2.98
C THR A 258 20.90 -8.64 1.58
N TRP A 259 19.57 -8.61 1.45
CA TRP A 259 18.89 -8.54 0.16
C TRP A 259 19.22 -7.23 -0.56
N ALA A 260 19.12 -6.08 0.13
CA ALA A 260 19.44 -4.78 -0.43
C ALA A 260 20.93 -4.63 -0.76
N GLN A 261 21.85 -5.29 -0.04
CA GLN A 261 23.25 -5.38 -0.44
C GLN A 261 23.44 -6.03 -1.81
N ALA A 262 22.62 -7.03 -2.14
CA ALA A 262 22.71 -7.76 -3.40
C ALA A 262 21.93 -7.10 -4.56
N HIS A 263 20.88 -6.33 -4.25
CA HIS A 263 19.94 -5.80 -5.25
C HIS A 263 19.87 -4.28 -5.31
N GLY A 264 20.51 -3.58 -4.39
CA GLY A 264 20.38 -2.13 -4.26
C GLY A 264 21.52 -1.48 -3.49
N LYS A 265 21.17 -0.56 -2.58
CA LYS A 265 22.14 0.21 -1.79
C LYS A 265 21.87 0.05 -0.31
N VAL A 266 22.95 -0.16 0.43
CA VAL A 266 22.99 -0.05 1.88
C VAL A 266 23.96 1.03 2.30
N PHE A 267 23.72 1.62 3.46
CA PHE A 267 24.52 2.69 4.03
C PHE A 267 24.95 2.34 5.46
N PRO A 268 26.13 2.80 5.90
CA PRO A 268 26.56 2.64 7.28
C PRO A 268 25.68 3.46 8.23
N ALA A 269 25.72 3.12 9.52
CA ALA A 269 24.98 3.83 10.58
C ALA A 269 25.28 5.34 10.65
N THR A 270 26.43 5.79 10.14
CA THR A 270 26.84 7.21 10.11
C THR A 270 26.24 8.00 8.95
N ALA A 271 25.55 7.35 8.01
CA ALA A 271 24.88 8.03 6.91
C ALA A 271 23.59 8.71 7.37
N THR A 272 23.14 9.70 6.60
CA THR A 272 21.80 10.28 6.75
C THR A 272 20.84 9.47 5.89
N PRO A 273 19.84 8.78 6.48
CA PRO A 273 18.84 8.05 5.71
C PRO A 273 17.87 9.00 5.02
N SER A 274 17.01 8.45 4.16
CA SER A 274 15.88 9.14 3.55
C SER A 274 14.55 8.49 3.97
N PRO A 275 13.43 9.22 3.96
CA PRO A 275 12.11 8.61 4.08
C PRO A 275 11.94 7.48 3.04
N GLY A 276 11.37 6.36 3.46
CA GLY A 276 11.23 5.14 2.67
C GLY A 276 12.38 4.13 2.83
N ASP A 277 13.52 4.55 3.39
CA ASP A 277 14.60 3.63 3.73
C ASP A 277 14.19 2.69 4.87
N LEU A 278 14.82 1.52 4.93
CA LEU A 278 14.80 0.70 6.14
C LEU A 278 15.99 1.06 7.03
N VAL A 279 15.76 1.09 8.33
CA VAL A 279 16.76 1.24 9.39
C VAL A 279 16.91 -0.08 10.12
N PHE A 280 18.15 -0.43 10.48
CA PHE A 280 18.44 -1.72 11.10
C PHE A 280 19.21 -1.55 12.41
N PHE A 281 18.76 -2.25 13.44
CA PHE A 281 19.30 -2.21 14.78
C PHE A 281 19.99 -3.53 15.13
N GLY A 282 21.12 -3.45 15.82
CA GLY A 282 21.93 -4.60 16.22
C GLY A 282 23.43 -4.36 16.08
N SER A 283 24.19 -5.45 16.03
CA SER A 283 25.65 -5.44 15.80
C SER A 283 26.03 -5.71 14.34
N GLY A 284 25.06 -6.08 13.49
CA GLY A 284 25.26 -6.36 12.07
C GLY A 284 24.10 -7.15 11.46
N PRO A 285 24.16 -7.47 10.16
CA PRO A 285 23.07 -8.15 9.45
C PRO A 285 23.10 -9.68 9.58
N GLY A 286 24.14 -10.26 10.19
CA GLY A 286 24.33 -11.71 10.29
C GLY A 286 23.44 -12.36 11.35
N PRO A 287 23.15 -13.67 11.26
CA PRO A 287 22.26 -14.35 12.20
C PRO A 287 22.66 -14.11 13.67
N GLY A 288 21.68 -13.70 14.50
CA GLY A 288 21.90 -13.34 15.90
C GLY A 288 22.60 -11.98 16.14
N GLN A 289 22.82 -11.21 15.08
CA GLN A 289 23.40 -9.85 15.16
C GLN A 289 22.38 -8.75 14.86
N SER A 290 21.33 -9.06 14.08
CA SER A 290 20.27 -8.12 13.72
C SER A 290 19.10 -8.29 14.67
N ASP A 291 18.77 -7.23 15.39
CA ASP A 291 17.80 -7.24 16.49
C ASP A 291 16.45 -6.66 16.07
N HIS A 292 16.44 -5.64 15.21
CA HIS A 292 15.21 -4.98 14.77
C HIS A 292 15.37 -4.30 13.42
N VAL A 293 14.24 -4.04 12.76
CA VAL A 293 14.16 -3.27 11.51
C VAL A 293 12.91 -2.40 11.53
N GLY A 294 13.05 -1.16 11.07
CA GLY A 294 11.98 -0.16 10.99
C GLY A 294 11.94 0.50 9.62
N VAL A 295 10.83 1.18 9.31
CA VAL A 295 10.68 1.99 8.09
C VAL A 295 10.86 3.46 8.44
N ILE A 296 11.84 4.14 7.85
CA ILE A 296 12.02 5.59 8.04
C ILE A 296 10.84 6.32 7.37
N THR A 297 10.10 7.12 8.15
CA THR A 297 8.95 7.90 7.66
C THR A 297 9.23 9.40 7.63
N ALA A 298 10.18 9.89 8.41
CA ALA A 298 10.64 11.27 8.34
C ALA A 298 12.11 11.40 8.76
N VAL A 299 12.77 12.43 8.23
CA VAL A 299 14.10 12.88 8.65
C VAL A 299 14.04 14.38 8.89
N GLY A 300 14.28 14.80 10.13
CA GLY A 300 14.32 16.20 10.54
C GLY A 300 15.55 16.93 10.00
N VAL A 301 15.48 18.26 10.00
CA VAL A 301 16.59 19.12 9.54
C VAL A 301 17.87 18.89 10.35
N GLY A 302 17.75 18.51 11.63
CA GLY A 302 18.86 18.18 12.50
C GLY A 302 19.42 16.76 12.31
N GLY A 303 18.78 15.94 11.47
CA GLY A 303 19.13 14.54 11.27
C GLY A 303 18.41 13.58 12.22
N GLU A 304 17.43 14.06 12.99
CA GLU A 304 16.53 13.20 13.76
C GLU A 304 15.70 12.34 12.81
N ILE A 305 15.46 11.08 13.17
CA ILE A 305 14.66 10.15 12.37
C ILE A 305 13.36 9.80 13.09
N THR A 306 12.29 9.64 12.33
CA THR A 306 11.02 9.05 12.77
C THR A 306 10.75 7.81 11.96
N GLU A 307 10.30 6.77 12.64
CA GLU A 307 10.18 5.42 12.12
C GLU A 307 8.78 4.90 12.34
N VAL A 308 8.38 3.94 11.52
CA VAL A 308 7.26 3.05 11.82
C VAL A 308 7.80 1.62 11.87
N ASP A 309 7.59 0.99 13.02
CA ASP A 309 8.20 -0.28 13.37
C ASP A 309 7.11 -1.31 13.62
N GLY A 310 7.21 -2.47 12.97
CA GLY A 310 6.38 -3.63 13.28
C GLY A 310 6.92 -4.37 14.50
N ASN A 311 6.05 -5.02 15.26
CA ASN A 311 6.36 -5.70 16.51
C ASN A 311 7.06 -4.83 17.57
N TYR A 312 6.82 -3.51 17.53
CA TYR A 312 7.28 -2.60 18.56
C TYR A 312 6.27 -2.62 19.70
N ALA A 313 6.60 -3.34 20.77
CA ALA A 313 5.68 -3.66 21.87
C ALA A 313 4.38 -4.36 21.41
N HIS A 314 4.50 -5.37 20.54
CA HIS A 314 3.38 -6.17 19.99
C HIS A 314 2.44 -5.41 19.03
N GLN A 315 2.85 -4.24 18.54
CA GLN A 315 2.07 -3.47 17.58
C GLN A 315 2.96 -2.72 16.59
N VAL A 316 2.34 -2.19 15.53
CA VAL A 316 2.96 -1.23 14.64
C VAL A 316 2.94 0.12 15.35
N SER A 317 4.11 0.69 15.60
CA SER A 317 4.23 1.95 16.34
C SER A 317 5.06 2.98 15.59
N ARG A 318 4.71 4.26 15.76
CA ARG A 318 5.60 5.36 15.43
C ARG A 318 6.68 5.46 16.50
N VAL A 319 7.95 5.49 16.08
CA VAL A 319 9.10 5.64 16.99
C VAL A 319 9.89 6.90 16.63
N GLY A 320 10.14 7.75 17.63
CA GLY A 320 10.84 9.03 17.47
C GLY A 320 9.93 10.26 17.49
N PRO A 321 10.45 11.43 17.04
CA PRO A 321 11.78 11.65 16.46
C PRO A 321 12.92 11.48 17.46
N TYR A 322 14.06 10.93 17.02
CA TYR A 322 15.29 10.86 17.83
C TYR A 322 16.55 10.93 16.96
N MET A 323 17.68 11.32 17.54
CA MET A 323 18.98 11.29 16.83
C MET A 323 19.44 9.84 16.69
N PRO A 324 19.88 9.37 15.50
CA PRO A 324 20.33 7.99 15.30
C PRO A 324 21.32 7.46 16.37
N ALA A 325 22.24 8.32 16.81
CA ALA A 325 23.23 8.00 17.86
C ALA A 325 22.61 7.73 19.25
N THR A 326 21.35 8.12 19.46
CA THR A 326 20.61 8.01 20.72
C THR A 326 19.52 6.93 20.71
N ALA A 327 19.47 6.09 19.67
CA ALA A 327 18.44 5.06 19.46
C ALA A 327 18.14 4.25 20.74
N THR A 328 19.17 3.67 21.36
CA THR A 328 19.00 2.86 22.60
C THR A 328 18.44 3.66 23.76
N SER A 329 18.90 4.90 23.98
CA SER A 329 18.34 5.76 25.04
C SER A 329 16.90 6.20 24.76
N HIS A 330 16.45 6.11 23.51
CA HIS A 330 15.07 6.38 23.09
C HIS A 330 14.18 5.11 23.05
N GLY A 331 14.69 3.97 23.53
CA GLY A 331 13.90 2.73 23.67
C GLY A 331 14.10 1.71 22.56
N GLN A 332 14.93 2.00 21.54
CA GLN A 332 15.30 0.97 20.57
C GLN A 332 16.15 -0.13 21.20
N ARG A 333 15.98 -1.36 20.71
CA ARG A 333 16.58 -2.57 21.32
C ARG A 333 18.10 -2.61 21.20
N ALA A 334 18.67 -1.93 20.21
CA ALA A 334 20.10 -1.89 19.93
C ALA A 334 20.49 -0.61 19.17
N PRO A 335 21.79 -0.31 19.05
CA PRO A 335 22.27 0.74 18.15
C PRO A 335 21.95 0.44 16.68
N ILE A 336 21.87 1.48 15.86
CA ILE A 336 21.73 1.34 14.41
C ILE A 336 23.05 0.80 13.83
N TYR A 337 22.98 -0.25 13.02
CA TYR A 337 24.14 -0.74 12.26
C TYR A 337 24.15 -0.30 10.79
N GLY A 338 23.00 0.08 10.24
CA GLY A 338 22.92 0.60 8.88
C GLY A 338 21.51 0.91 8.41
N TYR A 339 21.46 1.33 7.15
CA TYR A 339 20.23 1.65 6.42
C TYR A 339 20.22 0.94 5.07
N ALA A 340 19.05 0.73 4.48
CA ALA A 340 18.89 0.20 3.15
C ALA A 340 17.88 1.04 2.35
N GLN A 341 18.23 1.33 1.11
CA GLN A 341 17.35 2.06 0.19
C GLN A 341 16.44 1.09 -0.58
N PRO A 342 15.16 1.45 -0.80
CA PRO A 342 14.28 0.69 -1.67
C PRO A 342 14.77 0.81 -3.11
N THR A 343 14.98 -0.32 -3.77
CA THR A 343 15.31 -0.38 -5.20
C THR A 343 14.24 -1.14 -5.97
N PRO A 344 13.70 -0.58 -7.07
CA PRO A 344 12.74 -1.25 -7.94
C PRO A 344 13.26 -2.59 -8.48
#